data_AF-A0A2V9G9B6-F1
#
_entry.id   AF-A0A2V9G9B6-F1
#
_cell.length_a   1.000
_cell.length_b   1.000
_cell.length_c   1.000
_cell.angle_alpha   90.00
_cell.angle_beta   90.00
_cell.angle_gamma   90.00
#
_symmetry.space_group_name_H-M   'P 1'
#
loop_
_entity.id
_entity.type
_entity.pdbx_description
1 polymer ?
#
loop_
_entity_poly.entity_id
_entity_poly.type
_entity_poly.pdbx_seq_one_letter_code
_entity_poly.pdbx_strand_id
1 'polypeptide(L)'
;MFFASAFWALLPTVAHELGRNATLYGLLLTVFGAGAVLGAFVLQRTRSLVSSDALLTVGTTIFAAALWGVTAFHSLVLLSAAILLGGAAWTAIISLMTTVMQNLAPDWVRARAMAVFMLVYMGTWTAGSAFWGYVAGRQGTHFSLITAAIGTAVCPILVLISRLPDTPVDLGAWDHWGKPMLVGEVDPSQGPVLVTVEYEVEPRKADEFLEALHKFARVRRRDGASRWGVYRDTEHPARYVETFIVESWVEHLRQHERLTRGDRELEENVGRFESKPIKVRHFIYARSKRGRH
;
A
#
# COMPACT_ATOMS: atom_id res chain seq x y z
N MET A 1 -11.35 -8.30 9.88
CA MET A 1 -10.48 -9.49 10.03
C MET A 1 -10.44 -10.02 11.45
N PHE A 2 -10.16 -9.19 12.47
CA PHE A 2 -10.14 -9.63 13.88
C PHE A 2 -11.41 -10.38 14.30
N PHE A 3 -12.58 -9.78 14.12
CA PHE A 3 -13.86 -10.43 14.44
C PHE A 3 -14.17 -11.63 13.54
N ALA A 4 -13.93 -11.50 12.23
CA ALA A 4 -14.16 -12.56 11.25
C ALA A 4 -13.36 -13.85 11.52
N SER A 5 -12.18 -13.75 12.15
CA SER A 5 -11.34 -14.90 12.50
C SER A 5 -12.03 -15.90 13.45
N ALA A 6 -13.05 -15.46 14.21
CA ALA A 6 -13.86 -16.31 15.06
C ALA A 6 -14.50 -17.48 14.30
N PHE A 7 -14.86 -17.27 13.02
CA PHE A 7 -15.39 -18.32 12.17
C PHE A 7 -14.44 -19.51 12.13
N TRP A 8 -13.18 -19.29 11.74
CA TRP A 8 -12.19 -20.35 11.61
C TRP A 8 -11.77 -20.94 12.95
N ALA A 9 -11.68 -20.11 13.99
CA ALA A 9 -11.29 -20.57 15.33
C ALA A 9 -12.34 -21.48 15.96
N LEU A 10 -13.63 -21.27 15.67
CA LEU A 10 -14.74 -21.90 16.41
C LEU A 10 -15.60 -22.85 15.56
N LEU A 11 -15.49 -22.81 14.23
CA LEU A 11 -16.23 -23.73 13.34
C LEU A 11 -16.02 -25.22 13.66
N PRO A 12 -14.79 -25.70 14.01
CA PRO A 12 -14.62 -27.08 14.44
C PRO A 12 -15.45 -27.43 15.68
N THR A 13 -15.51 -26.53 16.66
CA THR A 13 -16.28 -26.71 17.90
C THR A 13 -17.77 -26.75 17.60
N VAL A 14 -18.28 -25.87 16.75
CA VAL A 14 -19.70 -25.87 16.32
C VAL A 14 -20.05 -27.16 15.58
N ALA A 15 -19.20 -27.61 14.66
CA ALA A 15 -19.42 -28.86 13.93
C ALA A 15 -19.46 -30.08 14.88
N HIS A 16 -18.63 -30.07 15.93
CA HIS A 16 -18.64 -31.10 16.94
C HIS A 16 -19.92 -31.06 17.80
N GLU A 17 -20.42 -29.88 18.15
CA GLU A 17 -21.67 -29.72 18.91
C GLU A 17 -22.91 -30.21 18.12
N LEU A 18 -23.00 -29.91 16.82
CA LEU A 18 -24.14 -30.29 15.97
C LEU A 18 -24.17 -31.77 15.55
N GLY A 19 -23.01 -32.34 15.20
CA GLY A 19 -22.95 -33.65 14.55
C GLY A 19 -22.10 -34.70 15.27
N ARG A 20 -21.33 -34.31 16.31
CA ARG A 20 -20.33 -35.16 16.99
C ARG A 20 -19.38 -35.89 16.03
N ASN A 21 -19.12 -35.33 14.85
CA ASN A 21 -18.36 -36.03 13.81
C ASN A 21 -17.49 -35.08 12.97
N ALA A 22 -16.24 -35.46 12.72
CA ALA A 22 -15.28 -34.64 11.97
C ALA A 22 -15.69 -34.42 10.50
N THR A 23 -16.50 -35.33 9.94
CA THR A 23 -17.03 -35.23 8.57
C THR A 23 -17.88 -33.97 8.36
N LEU A 24 -18.63 -33.54 9.38
CA LEU A 24 -19.46 -32.34 9.27
C LEU A 24 -18.60 -31.08 9.12
N TYR A 25 -17.50 -30.96 9.87
CA TYR A 25 -16.56 -29.86 9.71
C TYR A 25 -16.00 -29.79 8.29
N GLY A 26 -15.56 -30.94 7.75
CA GLY A 26 -15.08 -31.03 6.36
C GLY A 26 -16.15 -30.59 5.35
N LEU A 27 -17.40 -31.02 5.52
CA LEU A 27 -18.51 -30.62 4.66
C LEU A 27 -18.76 -29.11 4.70
N LEU A 28 -18.83 -28.50 5.89
CA LEU A 28 -19.05 -27.06 6.04
C LEU A 28 -17.90 -26.26 5.41
N LEU A 29 -16.66 -26.74 5.54
CA LEU A 29 -15.50 -26.16 4.85
C LEU A 29 -15.60 -26.28 3.33
N THR A 30 -16.04 -27.42 2.81
CA THR A 30 -16.26 -27.60 1.36
C THR A 30 -17.34 -26.64 0.87
N VAL A 31 -18.44 -26.47 1.61
CA VAL A 31 -19.50 -25.52 1.29
C VAL A 31 -18.98 -24.08 1.31
N PHE A 32 -18.19 -23.71 2.31
CA PHE A 32 -17.53 -22.40 2.35
C PHE A 32 -16.65 -22.17 1.12
N GLY A 33 -15.82 -23.17 0.77
CA GLY A 33 -14.95 -23.13 -0.42
C GLY A 33 -15.73 -23.02 -1.74
N ALA A 34 -16.82 -23.77 -1.88
CA ALA A 34 -17.71 -23.67 -3.04
C ALA A 34 -18.32 -22.25 -3.16
N GLY A 35 -18.76 -21.69 -2.03
CA GLY A 35 -19.21 -20.31 -1.95
C GLY A 35 -18.15 -19.31 -2.36
N ALA A 36 -16.91 -19.51 -1.89
CA ALA A 36 -15.76 -18.68 -2.24
C ALA A 36 -15.47 -18.68 -3.75
N VAL A 37 -15.54 -19.84 -4.41
CA VAL A 37 -15.35 -19.97 -5.86
C VAL A 37 -16.49 -19.28 -6.63
N LEU A 38 -17.75 -19.53 -6.24
CA LEU A 38 -18.90 -18.88 -6.86
C LEU A 38 -18.84 -17.36 -6.69
N GLY A 39 -18.47 -16.89 -5.49
CA GLY A 39 -18.27 -15.47 -5.20
C GLY A 39 -17.20 -14.83 -6.08
N ALA A 40 -16.10 -15.53 -6.38
CA ALA A 40 -15.07 -15.02 -7.29
C ALA A 40 -15.62 -14.77 -8.70
N PHE A 41 -16.39 -15.73 -9.26
CA PHE A 41 -17.02 -15.58 -10.58
C PHE A 41 -18.05 -14.45 -10.62
N VAL A 42 -18.89 -14.35 -9.59
CA VAL A 42 -19.88 -13.27 -9.46
C VAL A 42 -19.15 -11.92 -9.40
N LEU A 43 -18.13 -11.81 -8.55
CA LEU A 43 -17.35 -10.59 -8.39
C LEU A 43 -16.72 -10.16 -9.72
N GLN A 44 -16.09 -11.07 -10.47
CA GLN A 44 -15.51 -10.74 -11.77
C GLN A 44 -16.52 -10.11 -12.73
N ARG A 45 -17.78 -10.56 -12.68
CA ARG A 45 -18.85 -10.09 -13.56
C ARG A 45 -19.50 -8.79 -13.10
N THR A 46 -19.59 -8.56 -11.79
CA THR A 46 -20.28 -7.40 -11.20
C THR A 46 -19.35 -6.27 -10.76
N ARG A 47 -18.02 -6.47 -10.81
CA ARG A 47 -17.04 -5.50 -10.31
C ARG A 47 -17.11 -4.12 -10.96
N SER A 48 -17.50 -4.02 -12.23
CA SER A 48 -17.66 -2.72 -12.91
C SER A 48 -18.95 -1.99 -12.51
N LEU A 49 -19.90 -2.68 -11.88
CA LEU A 49 -21.24 -2.17 -11.56
C LEU A 49 -21.40 -1.77 -10.09
N VAL A 50 -20.48 -2.21 -9.22
CA VAL A 50 -20.59 -2.03 -7.75
C VAL A 50 -19.40 -1.21 -7.26
N SER A 51 -19.65 -0.17 -6.46
CA SER A 51 -18.59 0.61 -5.83
C SER A 51 -17.83 -0.22 -4.80
N SER A 52 -16.54 0.10 -4.58
CA SER A 52 -15.70 -0.59 -3.61
C SER A 52 -16.30 -0.54 -2.20
N ASP A 53 -16.85 0.61 -1.80
CA ASP A 53 -17.46 0.81 -0.48
C ASP A 53 -18.76 0.00 -0.31
N ALA A 54 -19.59 -0.05 -1.35
CA ALA A 54 -20.80 -0.86 -1.34
C ALA A 54 -20.46 -2.36 -1.23
N LEU A 55 -19.45 -2.81 -1.99
CA LEU A 55 -18.99 -4.20 -1.95
C LEU A 55 -18.46 -4.57 -0.55
N LEU A 56 -17.65 -3.70 0.05
CA LEU A 56 -17.13 -3.92 1.40
C LEU A 56 -18.25 -3.96 2.44
N THR A 57 -19.20 -3.04 2.37
CA THR A 57 -20.32 -2.94 3.32
C THR A 57 -21.25 -4.14 3.21
N VAL A 58 -21.70 -4.46 2.00
CA VAL A 58 -22.59 -5.60 1.72
C VAL A 58 -21.90 -6.91 2.05
N GLY A 59 -20.65 -7.10 1.59
CA GLY A 59 -19.87 -8.30 1.88
C GLY A 59 -19.68 -8.51 3.39
N THR A 60 -19.30 -7.47 4.13
CA THR A 60 -19.09 -7.57 5.58
C THR A 60 -20.40 -7.88 6.31
N THR A 61 -21.52 -7.31 5.85
CA THR A 61 -22.86 -7.58 6.40
C THR A 61 -23.29 -9.03 6.14
N ILE A 62 -23.10 -9.53 4.91
CA ILE A 62 -23.38 -10.94 4.58
C ILE A 62 -22.52 -11.88 5.42
N PHE A 63 -21.23 -11.55 5.61
CA PHE A 63 -20.34 -12.37 6.43
C PHE A 63 -20.74 -12.35 7.92
N ALA A 64 -21.17 -11.21 8.45
CA ALA A 64 -21.71 -11.11 9.80
C ALA A 64 -23.01 -11.93 9.97
N ALA A 65 -23.91 -11.88 8.97
CA ALA A 65 -25.11 -12.70 8.95
C ALA A 65 -24.79 -14.20 8.86
N ALA A 66 -23.75 -14.58 8.12
CA ALA A 66 -23.27 -15.97 8.08
C ALA A 66 -22.74 -16.43 9.44
N LEU A 67 -21.92 -15.61 10.12
CA LEU A 67 -21.46 -15.87 11.49
C LEU A 67 -22.61 -16.03 12.49
N TRP A 68 -23.63 -15.18 12.40
CA TRP A 68 -24.83 -15.31 13.22
C TRP A 68 -25.62 -16.58 12.87
N GLY A 69 -25.73 -16.92 11.58
CA GLY A 69 -26.36 -18.15 11.10
C GLY A 69 -25.70 -19.42 11.65
N VAL A 70 -24.38 -19.40 11.86
CA VAL A 70 -23.65 -20.50 12.52
C VAL A 70 -24.15 -20.74 13.95
N THR A 71 -24.60 -19.70 14.65
CA THR A 71 -25.18 -19.83 16.01
C THR A 71 -26.68 -20.10 16.02
N ALA A 72 -27.42 -19.57 15.05
CA ALA A 72 -28.87 -19.60 15.06
C ALA A 72 -29.46 -20.87 14.40
N PHE A 73 -28.80 -21.39 13.36
CA PHE A 73 -29.36 -22.46 12.54
C PHE A 73 -28.99 -23.85 13.04
N HIS A 74 -30.02 -24.61 13.42
CA HIS A 74 -29.90 -26.02 13.80
C HIS A 74 -30.13 -26.96 12.61
N SER A 75 -30.61 -26.43 11.47
CA SER A 75 -30.79 -27.17 10.22
C SER A 75 -29.52 -27.09 9.36
N LEU A 76 -29.01 -28.25 8.97
CA LEU A 76 -27.81 -28.37 8.13
C LEU A 76 -27.95 -27.62 6.79
N VAL A 77 -29.15 -27.59 6.21
CA VAL A 77 -29.41 -26.92 4.93
C VAL A 77 -29.29 -25.40 5.07
N LEU A 78 -29.91 -24.83 6.11
CA LEU A 78 -29.84 -23.38 6.38
C LEU A 78 -28.42 -22.96 6.76
N LEU A 79 -27.74 -23.75 7.58
CA LEU A 79 -26.34 -23.52 7.94
C LEU A 79 -25.44 -23.56 6.70
N SER A 80 -25.62 -24.55 5.82
CA SER A 80 -24.86 -24.66 4.58
C SER A 80 -25.10 -23.46 3.66
N ALA A 81 -26.36 -23.02 3.51
CA ALA A 81 -26.66 -21.83 2.71
C ALA A 81 -26.01 -20.56 3.28
N ALA A 82 -26.04 -20.38 4.61
CA ALA A 82 -25.38 -19.25 5.28
C ALA A 82 -23.86 -19.27 5.07
N ILE A 83 -23.23 -20.44 5.22
CA ILE A 83 -21.79 -20.61 5.03
C ILE A 83 -21.39 -20.43 3.56
N LEU A 84 -22.21 -20.88 2.61
CA LEU A 84 -21.99 -20.65 1.18
C LEU A 84 -21.96 -19.15 0.87
N LEU A 85 -22.92 -18.39 1.37
CA LEU A 85 -22.97 -16.93 1.22
C LEU A 85 -21.80 -16.25 1.95
N GLY A 86 -21.44 -16.73 3.13
CA GLY A 86 -20.27 -16.28 3.87
C GLY A 86 -18.97 -16.48 3.10
N GLY A 87 -18.80 -17.62 2.43
CA GLY A 87 -17.66 -17.90 1.55
C GLY A 87 -17.59 -16.94 0.37
N ALA A 88 -18.72 -16.69 -0.30
CA ALA A 88 -18.79 -15.75 -1.42
C ALA A 88 -18.42 -14.32 -0.99
N ALA A 89 -18.97 -13.86 0.14
CA ALA A 89 -18.68 -12.56 0.72
C ALA A 89 -17.22 -12.43 1.15
N TRP A 90 -16.66 -13.48 1.78
CA TRP A 90 -15.27 -13.52 2.20
C TRP A 90 -14.31 -13.30 1.02
N THR A 91 -14.48 -14.06 -0.07
CA THR A 91 -13.66 -13.89 -1.27
C THR A 91 -13.77 -12.47 -1.82
N ALA A 92 -14.98 -11.93 -1.91
CA ALA A 92 -15.19 -10.57 -2.40
C ALA A 92 -14.44 -9.51 -1.58
N ILE A 93 -14.50 -9.61 -0.25
CA ILE A 93 -13.80 -8.70 0.66
C ILE A 93 -12.28 -8.84 0.48
N ILE A 94 -11.74 -10.07 0.48
CA ILE A 94 -10.30 -10.29 0.37
C ILE A 94 -9.76 -9.79 -0.97
N SER A 95 -10.45 -10.09 -2.07
CA SER A 95 -10.09 -9.60 -3.40
C SER A 95 -10.12 -8.07 -3.48
N LEU A 96 -11.12 -7.43 -2.84
CA LEU A 96 -11.19 -5.98 -2.80
C LEU A 96 -10.01 -5.39 -2.00
N MET A 97 -9.74 -5.88 -0.80
CA MET A 97 -8.68 -5.35 0.06
C MET A 97 -7.31 -5.46 -0.60
N THR A 98 -7.01 -6.61 -1.22
CA THR A 98 -5.73 -6.80 -1.93
C THR A 98 -5.63 -5.91 -3.15
N THR A 99 -6.72 -5.75 -3.93
CA THR A 99 -6.73 -4.85 -5.08
C THR A 99 -6.54 -3.40 -4.67
N VAL A 100 -7.28 -2.91 -3.67
CA VAL A 100 -7.16 -1.52 -3.20
C VAL A 100 -5.73 -1.25 -2.75
N MET A 101 -5.15 -2.16 -1.96
CA MET A 101 -3.78 -2.00 -1.48
C MET A 101 -2.75 -2.05 -2.63
N GLN A 102 -2.97 -2.87 -3.66
CA GLN A 102 -2.10 -2.91 -4.85
C GLN A 102 -2.21 -1.65 -5.71
N ASN A 103 -3.41 -1.09 -5.82
CA ASN A 103 -3.68 0.11 -6.61
C ASN A 103 -3.17 1.37 -5.92
N LEU A 104 -3.23 1.43 -4.59
CA LEU A 104 -2.73 2.58 -3.81
C LEU A 104 -1.20 2.56 -3.66
N ALA A 105 -0.56 1.40 -3.75
CA ALA A 105 0.88 1.29 -3.57
C ALA A 105 1.65 1.58 -4.87
N PRO A 106 2.51 2.62 -4.92
CA PRO A 106 3.30 2.91 -6.12
C PRO A 106 4.33 1.81 -6.40
N ASP A 107 4.66 1.63 -7.67
CA ASP A 107 5.38 0.47 -8.22
C ASP A 107 6.71 0.18 -7.50
N TRP A 108 7.43 1.23 -7.11
CA TRP A 108 8.74 1.14 -6.45
C TRP A 108 8.70 0.67 -4.97
N VAL A 109 7.52 0.71 -4.33
CA VAL A 109 7.30 0.17 -2.96
C VAL A 109 6.23 -0.91 -2.89
N ARG A 110 5.55 -1.23 -3.99
CA ARG A 110 4.42 -2.17 -4.01
C ARG A 110 4.70 -3.47 -3.26
N ALA A 111 5.87 -4.08 -3.46
CA ALA A 111 6.26 -5.30 -2.76
C ALA A 111 6.41 -5.11 -1.24
N ARG A 112 7.02 -4.01 -0.80
CA ARG A 112 7.18 -3.67 0.64
C ARG A 112 5.84 -3.37 1.30
N ALA A 113 5.00 -2.61 0.61
CA ALA A 113 3.66 -2.27 1.08
C ALA A 113 2.77 -3.53 1.21
N MET A 114 2.83 -4.43 0.22
CA MET A 114 2.18 -5.74 0.27
C MET A 114 2.68 -6.62 1.41
N ALA A 115 3.99 -6.64 1.69
CA ALA A 115 4.55 -7.40 2.80
C ALA A 115 4.01 -6.91 4.15
N VAL A 116 3.96 -5.59 4.37
CA VAL A 116 3.38 -5.01 5.60
C VAL A 116 1.88 -5.30 5.69
N PHE A 117 1.15 -5.16 4.59
CA PHE A 117 -0.27 -5.51 4.53
C PHE A 117 -0.51 -6.98 4.92
N MET A 118 0.25 -7.92 4.35
CA MET A 118 0.17 -9.34 4.67
C MET A 118 0.52 -9.62 6.12
N LEU A 119 1.56 -8.97 6.67
CA LEU A 119 1.96 -9.10 8.06
C LEU A 119 0.83 -8.67 9.01
N VAL A 120 0.24 -7.49 8.78
CA VAL A 120 -0.87 -6.97 9.59
C VAL A 120 -2.11 -7.85 9.44
N TYR A 121 -2.42 -8.27 8.21
CA TYR A 121 -3.55 -9.14 7.90
C TYR A 121 -3.45 -10.48 8.63
N MET A 122 -2.33 -11.18 8.50
CA MET A 122 -2.09 -12.47 9.16
C MET A 122 -1.96 -12.31 10.66
N GLY A 123 -1.26 -11.27 11.13
CA GLY A 123 -1.14 -10.98 12.56
C GLY A 123 -2.49 -10.73 13.22
N THR A 124 -3.37 -9.96 12.56
CA THR A 124 -4.73 -9.72 13.05
C THR A 124 -5.57 -10.98 13.04
N TRP A 125 -5.43 -11.84 12.01
CA TRP A 125 -6.11 -13.13 11.97
C TRP A 125 -5.65 -14.03 13.12
N THR A 126 -4.34 -14.24 13.27
CA THR A 126 -3.77 -15.11 14.32
C THR A 126 -4.13 -14.60 15.71
N ALA A 127 -3.97 -13.30 15.98
CA ALA A 127 -4.33 -12.71 17.26
C ALA A 127 -5.84 -12.82 17.54
N GLY A 128 -6.68 -12.59 16.52
CA GLY A 128 -8.13 -12.76 16.62
C GLY A 128 -8.52 -14.21 16.91
N SER A 129 -7.96 -15.18 16.18
CA SER A 129 -8.25 -16.60 16.41
C SER A 129 -7.86 -17.04 17.83
N ALA A 130 -6.70 -16.61 18.32
CA ALA A 130 -6.26 -16.89 19.69
C ALA A 130 -7.22 -16.24 20.72
N PHE A 131 -7.61 -14.99 20.49
CA PHE A 131 -8.56 -14.27 21.35
C PHE A 131 -9.93 -14.96 21.40
N TRP A 132 -10.53 -15.28 20.24
CA TRP A 132 -11.84 -15.93 20.20
C TRP A 132 -11.81 -17.36 20.74
N GLY A 133 -10.71 -18.10 20.53
CA GLY A 133 -10.50 -19.40 21.19
C GLY A 133 -10.48 -19.28 22.72
N TYR A 134 -9.76 -18.28 23.25
CA TYR A 134 -9.73 -17.99 24.68
C TYR A 134 -11.10 -17.60 25.24
N VAL A 135 -11.83 -16.70 24.56
CA VAL A 135 -13.18 -16.27 24.98
C VAL A 135 -14.14 -17.46 24.94
N ALA A 136 -14.07 -18.32 23.92
CA ALA A 136 -14.90 -19.50 23.82
C ALA A 136 -14.63 -20.50 24.95
N GLY A 137 -13.37 -20.67 25.36
CA GLY A 137 -13.00 -21.50 26.50
C GLY A 137 -13.54 -21.01 27.85
N ARG A 138 -13.85 -19.71 28.00
CA ARG A 138 -14.36 -19.12 29.26
C ARG A 138 -15.86 -18.86 29.27
N GLN A 139 -16.43 -18.38 28.15
CA GLN A 139 -17.82 -17.91 28.06
C GLN A 139 -18.66 -18.74 27.07
N GLY A 140 -18.05 -19.72 26.40
CA GLY A 140 -18.71 -20.59 25.45
C GLY A 140 -18.62 -20.13 24.00
N THR A 141 -18.78 -21.10 23.09
CA THR A 141 -18.73 -20.93 21.63
C THR A 141 -19.79 -19.96 21.14
N HIS A 142 -21.03 -20.13 21.62
CA HIS A 142 -22.18 -19.32 21.21
C HIS A 142 -22.00 -17.83 21.53
N PHE A 143 -21.57 -17.50 22.74
CA PHE A 143 -21.30 -16.10 23.14
C PHE A 143 -20.20 -15.47 22.27
N SER A 144 -19.14 -16.23 22.00
CA SER A 144 -18.00 -15.77 21.20
C SER A 144 -18.38 -15.48 19.76
N LEU A 145 -19.20 -16.34 19.14
CA LEU A 145 -19.66 -16.15 17.76
C LEU A 145 -20.65 -14.99 17.63
N ILE A 146 -21.57 -14.81 18.58
CA ILE A 146 -22.50 -13.67 18.57
C ILE A 146 -21.74 -12.35 18.70
N THR A 147 -20.82 -12.26 19.66
CA THR A 147 -20.01 -11.05 19.86
C THR A 147 -19.11 -10.76 18.64
N ALA A 148 -18.56 -11.79 18.01
CA ALA A 148 -17.83 -11.66 16.75
C ALA A 148 -18.72 -11.23 15.57
N ALA A 149 -19.95 -11.74 15.48
CA ALA A 149 -20.92 -11.35 14.44
C ALA A 149 -21.30 -9.86 14.59
N ILE A 150 -21.62 -9.42 15.81
CA ILE A 150 -21.92 -8.02 16.13
C ILE A 150 -20.72 -7.12 15.81
N GLY A 151 -19.52 -7.50 16.27
CA GLY A 151 -18.30 -6.75 15.99
C GLY A 151 -18.03 -6.61 14.49
N THR A 152 -18.25 -7.69 13.72
CA THR A 152 -18.14 -7.67 12.25
C THR A 152 -19.17 -6.74 11.61
N ALA A 153 -20.42 -6.75 12.08
CA ALA A 153 -21.49 -5.88 11.56
C ALA A 153 -21.27 -4.39 11.88
N VAL A 154 -20.61 -4.07 13.00
CA VAL A 154 -20.33 -2.69 13.42
C VAL A 154 -19.10 -2.10 12.70
N CYS A 155 -18.14 -2.94 12.26
CA CYS A 155 -16.96 -2.47 11.52
C CYS A 155 -17.25 -1.52 10.34
N PRO A 156 -18.19 -1.80 9.41
CA PRO A 156 -18.47 -0.88 8.31
C PRO A 156 -19.05 0.46 8.80
N ILE A 157 -19.80 0.48 9.91
CA ILE A 157 -20.32 1.72 10.51
C ILE A 157 -19.16 2.57 11.06
N LEU A 158 -18.19 1.94 11.71
CA LEU A 158 -17.01 2.65 12.21
C LEU A 158 -16.22 3.28 11.06
N VAL A 159 -16.06 2.58 9.93
CA VAL A 159 -15.40 3.10 8.72
C VAL A 159 -16.12 4.32 8.13
N LEU A 160 -17.46 4.36 8.19
CA LEU A 160 -18.24 5.53 7.74
C LEU A 160 -18.03 6.77 8.63
N ILE A 161 -17.76 6.56 9.93
CA ILE A 161 -17.53 7.63 10.91
C ILE A 161 -16.07 8.11 10.82
N SER A 162 -15.13 7.17 10.66
CA SER A 162 -13.72 7.47 10.39
C SER A 162 -13.50 7.61 8.89
N ARG A 163 -14.02 8.69 8.29
CA ARG A 163 -13.72 8.99 6.88
C ARG A 163 -12.20 8.98 6.69
N LEU A 164 -11.70 7.99 5.96
CA LEU A 164 -10.35 8.07 5.42
C LEU A 164 -10.30 9.36 4.59
N PRO A 165 -9.27 10.21 4.73
CA PRO A 165 -9.20 11.45 3.96
C PRO A 165 -9.42 11.13 2.48
N ASP A 166 -10.47 11.74 1.89
CA ASP A 166 -10.77 11.67 0.45
C ASP A 166 -9.68 12.34 -0.40
N THR A 167 -8.58 12.79 0.20
CA THR A 167 -7.40 13.21 -0.51
C THR A 167 -6.76 11.95 -1.08
N PRO A 168 -6.85 11.68 -2.41
CA PRO A 168 -5.91 10.76 -3.01
C PRO A 168 -4.53 11.34 -2.69
N VAL A 169 -3.81 10.71 -1.75
CA VAL A 169 -2.37 10.92 -1.64
C VAL A 169 -1.85 10.42 -2.98
N ASP A 170 -1.62 11.34 -3.89
CA ASP A 170 -1.22 11.04 -5.24
C ASP A 170 0.24 10.61 -5.19
N LEU A 171 0.39 9.30 -5.11
CA LEU A 171 1.67 8.61 -5.06
C LEU A 171 2.24 8.37 -6.47
N GLY A 172 1.62 8.94 -7.52
CA GLY A 172 2.12 8.91 -8.88
C GLY A 172 3.46 9.62 -9.00
N ALA A 173 4.35 9.07 -9.83
CA ALA A 173 5.65 9.65 -10.11
C ALA A 173 5.49 11.08 -10.67
N TRP A 174 6.13 12.04 -10.00
CA TRP A 174 6.17 13.43 -10.44
C TRP A 174 7.38 13.63 -11.37
N ASP A 175 7.14 13.52 -12.69
CA ASP A 175 8.19 13.68 -13.71
C ASP A 175 8.16 15.11 -14.29
N HIS A 176 8.68 16.09 -13.55
CA HIS A 176 8.83 17.48 -14.03
C HIS A 176 10.19 17.74 -14.70
N TRP A 177 11.15 16.84 -14.51
CA TRP A 177 12.50 17.01 -15.05
C TRP A 177 12.48 16.59 -16.52
N GLY A 178 12.73 17.53 -17.41
CA GLY A 178 12.81 17.24 -18.84
C GLY A 178 13.76 16.08 -19.10
N LYS A 179 13.32 15.07 -19.86
CA LYS A 179 14.12 13.89 -20.19
C LYS A 179 15.53 14.31 -20.62
N PRO A 180 16.60 13.81 -19.97
CA PRO A 180 17.96 14.21 -20.31
C PRO A 180 18.19 14.02 -21.81
N MET A 181 18.58 15.09 -22.51
CA MET A 181 19.01 14.98 -23.90
C MET A 181 20.35 14.24 -23.92
N LEU A 182 20.30 12.92 -24.08
CA LEU A 182 21.47 12.08 -24.28
C LEU A 182 21.89 12.12 -25.75
N VAL A 183 23.16 12.38 -26.01
CA VAL A 183 23.76 12.13 -27.33
C VAL A 183 24.21 10.67 -27.35
N GLY A 184 23.31 9.77 -27.78
CA GLY A 184 23.54 8.31 -27.87
C GLY A 184 22.94 7.50 -26.71
N GLU A 185 22.97 6.17 -26.83
CA GLU A 185 22.55 5.25 -25.76
C GLU A 185 23.64 5.14 -24.70
N VAL A 186 23.33 5.55 -23.47
CA VAL A 186 24.19 5.33 -22.30
C VAL A 186 23.85 3.96 -21.72
N ASP A 187 24.88 3.11 -21.55
CA ASP A 187 24.73 1.85 -20.82
C ASP A 187 24.18 2.12 -19.40
N PRO A 188 23.01 1.55 -19.04
CA PRO A 188 22.34 1.81 -17.76
C PRO A 188 23.19 1.52 -16.52
N SER A 189 24.20 0.67 -16.63
CA SER A 189 25.10 0.32 -15.52
C SER A 189 26.27 1.29 -15.31
N GLN A 190 26.45 2.26 -16.21
CA GLN A 190 27.54 3.24 -16.13
C GLN A 190 27.35 4.17 -14.92
N GLY A 191 28.44 4.42 -14.22
CA GLY A 191 28.49 5.33 -13.08
C GLY A 191 29.86 5.38 -12.41
N PRO A 192 30.02 6.21 -11.37
CA PRO A 192 29.01 7.10 -10.78
C PRO A 192 28.56 8.24 -11.71
N VAL A 193 27.33 8.74 -11.49
CA VAL A 193 26.76 9.87 -12.24
C VAL A 193 26.75 11.10 -11.35
N LEU A 194 27.49 12.14 -11.75
CA LEU A 194 27.43 13.47 -11.14
C LEU A 194 26.29 14.24 -11.81
N VAL A 195 25.35 14.69 -11.00
CA VAL A 195 24.27 15.58 -11.42
C VAL A 195 24.56 16.97 -10.89
N THR A 196 24.45 17.96 -11.77
CA THR A 196 24.57 19.38 -11.40
C THR A 196 23.31 20.13 -11.79
N VAL A 197 22.80 20.92 -10.87
CA VAL A 197 21.58 21.71 -11.05
C VAL A 197 21.92 23.16 -10.80
N GLU A 198 21.81 23.98 -11.86
CA GLU A 198 22.10 25.41 -11.79
C GLU A 198 20.82 26.20 -11.52
N TYR A 199 20.85 26.99 -10.45
CA TYR A 199 19.80 27.90 -10.02
C TYR A 199 20.26 29.35 -10.18
N GLU A 200 19.36 30.22 -10.64
CA GLU A 200 19.56 31.67 -10.62
C GLU A 200 18.53 32.29 -9.66
N VAL A 201 19.03 32.81 -8.54
CA VAL A 201 18.24 33.25 -7.39
C VAL A 201 18.56 34.70 -7.08
N GLU A 202 17.52 35.49 -6.81
CA GLU A 202 17.67 36.89 -6.40
C GLU A 202 18.47 36.98 -5.09
N PRO A 203 19.54 37.80 -5.00
CA PRO A 203 20.41 37.86 -3.82
C PRO A 203 19.69 38.12 -2.49
N ARG A 204 18.55 38.82 -2.53
CA ARG A 204 17.72 39.12 -1.35
C ARG A 204 17.00 37.90 -0.78
N LYS A 205 16.82 36.85 -1.57
CA LYS A 205 16.11 35.62 -1.18
C LYS A 205 17.04 34.42 -1.01
N ALA A 206 18.35 34.65 -1.06
CA ALA A 206 19.35 33.58 -1.05
C ALA A 206 19.28 32.70 0.20
N ASP A 207 19.09 33.29 1.38
CA ASP A 207 19.04 32.54 2.64
C ASP A 207 17.79 31.64 2.71
N GLU A 208 16.62 32.17 2.34
CA GLU A 208 15.36 31.41 2.27
C GLU A 208 15.44 30.27 1.24
N PHE A 209 16.07 30.52 0.09
CA PHE A 209 16.34 29.51 -0.92
C PHE A 209 17.24 28.40 -0.38
N LEU A 210 18.34 28.75 0.28
CA LEU A 210 19.26 27.75 0.84
C LEU A 210 18.59 26.90 1.93
N GLU A 211 17.72 27.47 2.75
CA GLU A 211 16.91 26.70 3.70
C GLU A 211 15.95 25.73 3.01
N ALA A 212 15.25 26.19 1.97
CA ALA A 212 14.34 25.36 1.19
C ALA A 212 15.10 24.21 0.50
N LEU A 213 16.26 24.52 -0.09
CA LEU A 213 17.10 23.56 -0.79
C LEU A 213 17.68 22.50 0.18
N HIS A 214 18.09 22.90 1.39
CA HIS A 214 18.53 21.95 2.43
C HIS A 214 17.41 21.03 2.91
N LYS A 215 16.16 21.51 2.97
CA LYS A 215 15.00 20.65 3.27
C LYS A 215 14.80 19.62 2.16
N PHE A 216 14.93 20.04 0.90
CA PHE A 216 14.82 19.17 -0.27
C PHE A 216 15.99 18.18 -0.40
N ALA A 217 17.18 18.53 0.09
CA ALA A 217 18.36 17.64 0.12
C ALA A 217 18.09 16.30 0.84
N ARG A 218 17.17 16.28 1.82
CA ARG A 218 16.77 15.04 2.49
C ARG A 218 16.04 14.07 1.55
N VAL A 219 15.20 14.61 0.67
CA VAL A 219 14.52 13.85 -0.39
C VAL A 219 15.56 13.28 -1.35
N ARG A 220 16.49 14.11 -1.83
CA ARG A 220 17.61 13.67 -2.70
C ARG A 220 18.35 12.47 -2.11
N ARG A 221 18.74 12.55 -0.83
CA ARG A 221 19.48 11.48 -0.15
C ARG A 221 18.65 10.21 0.06
N ARG A 222 17.38 10.36 0.43
CA ARG A 222 16.43 9.23 0.55
C ARG A 222 16.33 8.45 -0.75
N ASP A 223 16.37 9.16 -1.88
CA ASP A 223 16.20 8.57 -3.20
C ASP A 223 17.51 8.09 -3.84
N GLY A 224 18.60 8.02 -3.06
CA GLY A 224 19.88 7.41 -3.48
C GLY A 224 21.02 8.40 -3.78
N ALA A 225 20.80 9.70 -3.61
CA ALA A 225 21.86 10.69 -3.81
C ALA A 225 22.89 10.66 -2.67
N SER A 226 24.17 10.68 -3.03
CA SER A 226 25.31 10.78 -2.12
C SER A 226 26.15 12.03 -2.43
N ARG A 227 27.02 12.42 -1.49
CA ARG A 227 27.90 13.61 -1.62
C ARG A 227 27.16 14.87 -2.08
N TRP A 228 25.97 15.07 -1.55
CA TRP A 228 25.14 16.24 -1.83
C TRP A 228 25.80 17.51 -1.28
N GLY A 229 25.80 18.58 -2.07
CA GLY A 229 26.24 19.91 -1.66
C GLY A 229 25.69 21.00 -2.57
N VAL A 230 25.74 22.24 -2.10
CA VAL A 230 25.39 23.44 -2.86
C VAL A 230 26.55 24.43 -2.80
N TYR A 231 26.86 25.06 -3.93
CA TYR A 231 27.95 26.02 -4.08
C TYR A 231 27.42 27.31 -4.69
N ARG A 232 27.99 28.45 -4.29
CA ARG A 232 27.73 29.75 -4.90
C ARG A 232 28.82 30.07 -5.91
N ASP A 233 28.45 30.51 -7.11
CA ASP A 233 29.39 30.96 -8.14
C ASP A 233 30.09 32.26 -7.68
N THR A 234 31.41 32.28 -7.74
CA THR A 234 32.23 33.45 -7.33
C THR A 234 32.20 34.58 -8.35
N GLU A 235 31.94 34.26 -9.62
CA GLU A 235 31.86 35.24 -10.71
C GLU A 235 30.42 35.78 -10.87
N HIS A 236 29.42 34.97 -10.52
CA HIS A 236 28.00 35.32 -10.63
C HIS A 236 27.28 35.11 -9.28
N PRO A 237 27.22 36.13 -8.40
CA PRO A 237 26.67 35.99 -7.04
C PRO A 237 25.21 35.52 -6.92
N ALA A 238 24.43 35.64 -8.01
CA ALA A 238 23.05 35.16 -8.10
C ALA A 238 22.96 33.67 -8.51
N ARG A 239 24.07 33.04 -8.89
CA ARG A 239 24.09 31.65 -9.37
C ARG A 239 24.52 30.69 -8.26
N TYR A 240 23.70 29.66 -8.08
CA TYR A 240 23.94 28.55 -7.17
C TYR A 240 23.96 27.23 -7.94
N VAL A 241 24.85 26.33 -7.55
CA VAL A 241 25.00 25.01 -8.17
C VAL A 241 24.82 23.94 -7.10
N GLU A 242 23.72 23.20 -7.19
CA GLU A 242 23.55 21.95 -6.43
C GLU A 242 24.29 20.83 -7.15
N THR A 243 25.01 20.01 -6.39
CA THR A 243 25.70 18.82 -6.92
C THR A 243 25.39 17.61 -6.07
N PHE A 244 25.16 16.47 -6.70
CA PHE A 244 25.06 15.19 -6.02
C PHE A 244 25.48 14.04 -6.93
N ILE A 245 25.84 12.91 -6.32
CA ILE A 245 26.31 11.71 -7.02
C ILE A 245 25.31 10.57 -6.83
N VAL A 246 24.94 9.93 -7.93
CA VAL A 246 24.13 8.71 -7.96
C VAL A 246 25.00 7.54 -8.44
N GLU A 247 24.72 6.33 -7.97
CA GLU A 247 25.57 5.15 -8.19
C GLU A 247 25.71 4.77 -9.67
N SER A 248 24.62 4.87 -10.42
CA SER A 248 24.56 4.47 -11.84
C SER A 248 23.50 5.26 -12.60
N TRP A 249 23.57 5.21 -13.93
CA TRP A 249 22.59 5.84 -14.82
C TRP A 249 21.17 5.29 -14.59
N VAL A 250 21.03 3.97 -14.42
CA VAL A 250 19.74 3.36 -14.09
C VAL A 250 19.20 3.84 -12.74
N GLU A 251 20.05 4.02 -11.74
CA GLU A 251 19.62 4.51 -10.43
C GLU A 251 19.20 5.99 -10.50
N HIS A 252 19.88 6.79 -11.32
CA HIS A 252 19.47 8.16 -11.61
C HIS A 252 18.11 8.24 -12.34
N LEU A 253 17.86 7.38 -13.32
CA LEU A 253 16.54 7.29 -13.97
C LEU A 253 15.45 6.87 -12.96
N ARG A 254 15.74 5.89 -12.10
CA ARG A 254 14.81 5.44 -11.05
C ARG A 254 14.57 6.51 -9.99
N GLN A 255 15.50 7.42 -9.76
CA GLN A 255 15.32 8.55 -8.85
C GLN A 255 14.15 9.45 -9.30
N HIS A 256 13.98 9.64 -10.61
CA HIS A 256 12.87 10.40 -11.18
C HIS A 256 11.52 9.69 -10.99
N GLU A 257 11.52 8.35 -11.08
CA GLU A 257 10.30 7.55 -10.84
C GLU A 257 9.89 7.48 -9.37
N ARG A 258 10.78 7.79 -8.43
CA ARG A 258 10.56 7.71 -6.97
C ARG A 258 10.10 9.01 -6.34
N LEU A 259 10.16 10.14 -7.05
CA LEU A 259 9.64 11.43 -6.57
C LEU A 259 8.12 11.34 -6.38
N THR A 260 7.68 11.48 -5.13
CA THR A 260 6.26 11.45 -4.77
C THR A 260 5.66 12.86 -4.83
N ARG A 261 4.34 13.02 -5.04
CA ARG A 261 3.74 14.36 -4.93
C ARG A 261 3.79 14.96 -3.52
N GLY A 262 4.09 14.18 -2.47
CA GLY A 262 4.40 14.74 -1.14
C GLY A 262 5.72 15.52 -1.13
N ASP A 263 6.65 15.16 -2.01
CA ASP A 263 7.90 15.89 -2.22
C ASP A 263 7.71 17.13 -3.12
N ARG A 264 6.55 17.24 -3.81
CA ARG A 264 6.19 18.37 -4.69
C ARG A 264 6.17 19.69 -3.96
N GLU A 265 5.63 19.74 -2.73
CA GLU A 265 5.59 21.00 -1.97
C GLU A 265 7.01 21.51 -1.68
N LEU A 266 7.95 20.60 -1.42
CA LEU A 266 9.34 20.96 -1.20
C LEU A 266 10.01 21.42 -2.49
N GLU A 267 9.75 20.73 -3.61
CA GLU A 267 10.27 21.11 -4.93
C GLU A 267 9.68 22.46 -5.41
N GLU A 268 8.37 22.66 -5.32
CA GLU A 268 7.71 23.94 -5.66
C GLU A 268 8.20 25.08 -4.78
N ASN A 269 8.48 24.82 -3.49
CA ASN A 269 9.06 25.83 -2.61
C ASN A 269 10.46 26.25 -3.07
N VAL A 270 11.28 25.32 -3.59
CA VAL A 270 12.57 25.67 -4.22
C VAL A 270 12.34 26.44 -5.52
N GLY A 271 11.38 25.99 -6.34
CA GLY A 271 11.02 26.60 -7.62
C GLY A 271 10.54 28.05 -7.54
N ARG A 272 9.94 28.48 -6.40
CA ARG A 272 9.50 29.87 -6.16
C ARG A 272 10.63 30.89 -6.18
N PHE A 273 11.87 30.46 -5.98
CA PHE A 273 13.04 31.33 -5.95
C PHE A 273 13.72 31.46 -7.32
N GLU A 274 13.26 30.71 -8.31
CA GLU A 274 13.89 30.65 -9.63
C GLU A 274 13.53 31.86 -10.49
N SER A 275 14.54 32.56 -10.96
CA SER A 275 14.38 33.70 -11.88
C SER A 275 14.52 33.29 -13.35
N LYS A 276 15.10 32.12 -13.62
CA LYS A 276 15.32 31.55 -14.97
C LYS A 276 15.12 30.04 -14.95
N PRO A 277 14.88 29.41 -16.13
CA PRO A 277 14.78 27.96 -16.21
C PRO A 277 16.03 27.26 -15.67
N ILE A 278 15.82 26.26 -14.81
CA ILE A 278 16.88 25.42 -14.24
C ILE A 278 17.67 24.75 -15.36
N LYS A 279 19.00 24.74 -15.24
CA LYS A 279 19.86 23.95 -16.13
C LYS A 279 20.36 22.72 -15.39
N VAL A 280 19.94 21.56 -15.86
CA VAL A 280 20.39 20.27 -15.34
C VAL A 280 21.43 19.69 -16.29
N ARG A 281 22.57 19.28 -15.75
CA ARG A 281 23.61 18.56 -16.50
C ARG A 281 23.97 17.27 -15.80
N HIS A 282 24.32 16.29 -16.61
CA HIS A 282 24.66 14.94 -16.17
C HIS A 282 26.06 14.60 -16.68
N PHE A 283 26.92 14.15 -15.77
CA PHE A 283 28.29 13.76 -16.09
C PHE A 283 28.52 12.34 -15.58
N ILE A 284 28.94 11.45 -16.48
CA ILE A 284 29.30 10.07 -16.12
C ILE A 284 30.79 10.02 -15.81
N TYR A 285 31.16 9.32 -14.74
CA TYR A 285 32.56 9.16 -14.36
C TYR A 285 33.40 8.55 -15.49
N ALA A 286 34.36 9.33 -16.00
CA ALA A 286 35.27 8.89 -17.05
C ALA A 286 36.38 7.99 -16.47
N ARG A 287 36.35 6.68 -16.77
CA ARG A 287 37.42 5.75 -16.40
C ARG A 287 38.56 5.77 -17.42
N SER A 288 39.80 5.87 -16.96
CA SER A 288 40.97 5.66 -17.80
C SER A 288 41.10 4.18 -18.18
N LYS A 289 41.30 3.87 -19.47
CA LYS A 289 41.49 2.49 -19.97
C LYS A 289 42.76 1.79 -19.43
N ARG A 290 43.65 2.49 -18.73
CA ARG A 290 44.92 1.96 -18.21
C ARG A 290 44.84 1.26 -16.83
N GLY A 291 43.67 1.20 -16.20
CA GLY A 291 43.53 0.69 -14.82
C GLY A 291 42.92 -0.71 -14.64
N ARG A 292 42.80 -1.52 -15.71
CA ARG A 292 42.41 -2.93 -15.59
C ARG A 292 43.66 -3.81 -15.61
N HIS A 293 44.27 -4.01 -14.45
CA HIS A 293 45.16 -5.13 -14.14
C HIS A 293 44.82 -5.63 -12.74
#